data_AF-A0A1C5WQN1-F1
#
_entry.id   AF-A0A1C5WQN1-F1
#
_cell.length_a   1.000
_cell.length_b   1.000
_cell.length_c   1.000
_cell.angle_alpha   90.00
_cell.angle_beta   90.00
_cell.angle_gamma   90.00
#
_symmetry.space_group_name_H-M   'P 1'
#
loop_
_entity.id
_entity.type
_entity.pdbx_description
1 polymer ?
#
loop_
_entity_poly.entity_id
_entity_poly.type
_entity_poly.pdbx_seq_one_letter_code
_entity_poly.pdbx_strand_id
1 'polypeptide(L)'
;MDQNIILTDRQTDRQTDRQTDRQTDRQTDRQTDRFKNYISLGYFCEVAKDLEKLGLRNQSSPFDWVISYFPNVINAIDKEFSDFMLLDNLSQSIQNREHYREDKYQIYFFHDFDAYHPLAVQYDDVNTVGSGTQKL
;
A
#
# COMPACT_ATOMS: atom_id res chain seq x y z
N MET A 1 -62.64 -2.50 18.97
CA MET A 1 -62.35 -3.34 17.80
C MET A 1 -62.18 -2.37 16.63
N ASP A 2 -61.01 -2.11 16.04
CA ASP A 2 -59.76 -2.87 16.04
C ASP A 2 -58.54 -1.92 15.89
N GLN A 3 -57.55 -2.14 16.76
CA GLN A 3 -56.23 -1.48 16.75
C GLN A 3 -55.21 -2.36 15.99
N ASN A 4 -55.30 -2.48 14.67
CA ASN A 4 -54.44 -3.43 13.95
C ASN A 4 -53.97 -2.97 12.55
N ILE A 5 -53.60 -1.69 12.38
CA ILE A 5 -53.07 -1.17 11.09
C ILE A 5 -51.64 -0.60 11.24
N ILE A 6 -50.91 -0.86 12.34
CA ILE A 6 -49.52 -0.37 12.50
C ILE A 6 -48.57 -1.43 13.06
N LEU A 7 -48.68 -2.68 12.61
CA LEU A 7 -47.74 -3.74 13.03
C LEU A 7 -47.08 -4.53 11.88
N THR A 8 -47.46 -4.30 10.62
CA THR A 8 -47.02 -5.18 9.52
C THR A 8 -45.84 -4.66 8.70
N ASP A 9 -45.40 -3.41 8.91
CA ASP A 9 -44.38 -2.79 8.04
C ASP A 9 -43.00 -2.60 8.69
N ARG A 10 -42.82 -3.10 9.93
CA ARG A 10 -41.61 -2.84 10.73
C ARG A 10 -40.77 -4.06 11.07
N GLN A 11 -41.09 -5.21 10.48
CA GLN A 11 -40.40 -6.47 10.77
C GLN A 11 -39.49 -6.94 9.63
N THR A 12 -39.62 -6.40 8.42
CA THR A 12 -38.87 -6.84 7.24
C THR A 12 -37.53 -6.12 7.06
N ASP A 13 -37.36 -4.94 7.66
CA ASP A 13 -36.14 -4.12 7.48
C ASP A 13 -35.00 -4.46 8.46
N ARG A 14 -35.31 -5.18 9.55
CA ARG A 14 -34.33 -5.47 10.62
C ARG A 14 -33.57 -6.78 10.45
N GLN A 15 -33.93 -7.60 9.46
CA GLN A 15 -33.22 -8.85 9.16
C GLN A 15 -32.14 -8.70 8.10
N THR A 16 -32.29 -7.77 7.16
CA THR A 16 -31.34 -7.56 6.06
C THR A 16 -30.05 -6.89 6.55
N ASP A 17 -30.13 -5.99 7.52
CA ASP A 17 -28.94 -5.28 8.04
C ASP A 17 -28.04 -6.16 8.93
N ARG A 18 -28.63 -7.13 9.64
CA ARG A 18 -27.89 -8.01 10.55
C ARG A 18 -27.14 -9.15 9.87
N GLN A 19 -27.45 -9.45 8.62
CA GLN A 19 -26.74 -10.45 7.84
C GLN A 19 -25.49 -9.89 7.16
N THR A 20 -25.52 -8.62 6.74
CA THR A 20 -24.38 -7.96 6.10
C THR A 20 -23.23 -7.73 7.09
N ASP A 21 -23.52 -7.29 8.31
CA ASP A 21 -22.48 -7.07 9.35
C ASP A 21 -21.81 -8.38 9.80
N ARG A 22 -22.59 -9.46 9.95
CA ARG A 22 -22.05 -10.76 10.42
C ARG A 22 -21.25 -11.51 9.38
N GLN A 23 -21.43 -11.24 8.09
CA GLN A 23 -20.60 -11.84 7.04
C GLN A 23 -19.26 -11.14 6.94
N THR A 24 -19.21 -9.82 7.13
CA THR A 24 -17.97 -9.04 7.09
C THR A 24 -17.04 -9.42 8.25
N ASP A 25 -17.54 -9.51 9.48
CA ASP A 25 -16.71 -9.88 10.65
C ASP A 25 -16.15 -11.31 10.57
N ARG A 26 -16.95 -12.28 10.10
CA ARG A 26 -16.50 -13.69 10.02
C ARG A 26 -15.51 -13.98 8.90
N GLN A 27 -15.49 -13.16 7.85
CA GLN A 27 -14.47 -13.31 6.81
C GLN A 27 -13.11 -12.76 7.25
N THR A 28 -13.10 -11.67 8.03
CA THR A 28 -11.86 -11.03 8.51
C THR A 28 -11.08 -11.93 9.46
N ASP A 29 -11.75 -12.56 10.44
CA ASP A 29 -11.11 -13.43 11.44
C ASP A 29 -10.51 -14.71 10.85
N ARG A 30 -11.01 -15.20 9.72
CA ARG A 30 -10.54 -16.46 9.11
C ARG A 30 -9.38 -16.27 8.15
N GLN A 31 -9.16 -15.04 7.67
CA GLN A 31 -8.08 -14.76 6.72
C GLN A 31 -6.76 -14.44 7.39
N THR A 32 -6.78 -13.86 8.59
CA THR A 32 -5.58 -13.42 9.34
C THR A 32 -4.59 -14.54 9.68
N ASP A 33 -5.05 -15.78 9.78
CA ASP A 33 -4.19 -16.95 10.07
C ASP A 33 -3.43 -17.52 8.86
N ARG A 34 -3.76 -17.10 7.62
CA ARG A 34 -3.18 -17.73 6.42
C ARG A 34 -1.82 -17.17 6.04
N PHE A 35 -1.58 -15.88 6.27
CA PHE A 35 -0.37 -15.18 5.83
C PHE A 35 0.26 -14.44 7.00
N LYS A 36 1.59 -14.53 7.11
CA LYS A 36 2.34 -13.85 8.17
C LYS A 36 2.45 -12.34 7.96
N ASN A 37 2.46 -11.90 6.70
CA ASN A 37 2.68 -10.51 6.31
C ASN A 37 1.71 -10.12 5.19
N TYR A 38 1.12 -8.94 5.31
CA TYR A 38 0.30 -8.31 4.28
C TYR A 38 1.03 -7.06 3.78
N ILE A 39 1.38 -7.05 2.50
CA ILE A 39 2.11 -5.95 1.87
C ILE A 39 1.16 -5.26 0.89
N SER A 40 0.94 -3.97 1.08
CA SER A 40 0.22 -3.12 0.13
C SER A 40 1.07 -2.90 -1.12
N LEU A 41 0.52 -3.23 -2.29
CA LEU A 41 1.14 -2.95 -3.60
C LEU A 41 0.44 -1.77 -4.31
N GLY A 42 -0.28 -0.95 -3.54
CA GLY A 42 -1.12 0.12 -4.05
C GLY A 42 -0.35 1.40 -4.35
N TYR A 43 -0.97 2.26 -5.15
CA TYR A 43 -0.40 3.56 -5.55
C TYR A 43 -0.33 4.59 -4.41
N PHE A 44 -1.13 4.40 -3.36
CA PHE A 44 -1.23 5.33 -2.23
C PHE A 44 -1.02 4.62 -0.90
N CYS A 45 -0.40 5.32 0.06
CA CYS A 45 -0.14 4.83 1.41
C CYS A 45 -1.40 4.63 2.27
N GLU A 46 -2.58 5.05 1.80
CA GLU A 46 -3.86 4.82 2.50
C GLU A 46 -4.16 3.33 2.67
N VAL A 47 -3.83 2.51 1.67
CA VAL A 47 -4.01 1.05 1.76
C VAL A 47 -3.17 0.47 2.90
N ALA A 48 -1.94 0.97 3.07
CA ALA A 48 -1.06 0.57 4.16
C ALA A 48 -1.65 0.94 5.54
N LYS A 49 -2.22 2.15 5.65
CA LYS A 49 -2.91 2.62 6.87
C LYS A 49 -4.16 1.79 7.18
N ASP A 50 -4.92 1.39 6.17
CA ASP A 50 -6.10 0.56 6.38
C ASP A 50 -5.71 -0.86 6.80
N LEU A 51 -4.64 -1.43 6.22
CA LEU A 51 -4.08 -2.71 6.69
C LEU A 51 -3.63 -2.65 8.16
N GLU A 52 -3.04 -1.52 8.58
CA GLU A 52 -2.67 -1.28 9.98
C GLU A 52 -3.90 -1.22 10.90
N LYS A 53 -4.94 -0.45 10.53
CA LYS A 53 -6.21 -0.39 11.28
C LYS A 53 -6.89 -1.74 11.42
N LEU A 54 -6.75 -2.60 10.41
CA LEU A 54 -7.28 -3.96 10.41
C LEU A 54 -6.39 -4.96 11.18
N GLY A 55 -5.25 -4.52 11.72
CA GLY A 55 -4.29 -5.39 12.42
C GLY A 55 -3.55 -6.37 11.51
N LEU A 56 -3.65 -6.21 10.18
CA LEU A 56 -3.02 -7.08 9.18
C LEU A 56 -1.54 -6.71 8.95
N ARG A 57 -1.13 -5.53 9.41
CA ARG A 57 0.20 -4.99 9.20
C ARG A 57 0.73 -4.45 10.52
N ASN A 58 1.99 -4.78 10.82
CA ASN A 58 2.68 -4.37 12.04
C ASN A 58 4.01 -3.63 11.78
N GLN A 59 4.39 -3.44 10.52
CA GLN A 59 5.64 -2.78 10.14
C GLN A 59 5.51 -2.05 8.81
N SER A 60 6.45 -1.12 8.57
CA SER A 60 6.59 -0.51 7.25
C SER A 60 7.25 -1.45 6.25
N SER A 61 6.75 -1.43 5.01
CA SER A 61 7.25 -2.18 3.88
C SER A 61 7.74 -1.23 2.77
N PRO A 62 8.52 -1.72 1.79
CA PRO A 62 9.13 -0.86 0.77
C PRO A 62 8.11 -0.05 -0.04
N PHE A 63 6.96 -0.64 -0.38
CA PHE A 63 5.95 -0.01 -1.23
C PHE A 63 5.13 1.10 -0.55
N ASP A 64 5.33 1.34 0.75
CA ASP A 64 4.58 2.38 1.47
C ASP A 64 5.23 3.75 1.39
N TRP A 65 6.51 3.77 1.01
CA TRP A 65 7.33 4.97 0.87
C TRP A 65 7.46 5.45 -0.57
N VAL A 66 7.00 4.63 -1.51
CA VAL A 66 7.08 4.90 -2.95
C VAL A 66 5.70 4.96 -3.57
N ILE A 67 5.54 5.76 -4.62
CA ILE A 67 4.35 5.72 -5.46
C ILE A 67 4.58 4.71 -6.57
N SER A 68 3.70 3.72 -6.69
CA SER A 68 3.85 2.63 -7.63
C SER A 68 2.53 2.27 -8.31
N TYR A 69 2.56 2.10 -9.64
CA TYR A 69 1.39 1.66 -10.38
C TYR A 69 1.27 0.14 -10.31
N PHE A 70 0.10 -0.37 -9.89
CA PHE A 70 -0.07 -1.78 -9.56
C PHE A 70 0.36 -2.75 -10.69
N PRO A 71 -0.04 -2.57 -11.97
CA PRO A 71 0.48 -3.39 -13.07
C PRO A 71 2.00 -3.39 -13.21
N ASN A 72 2.66 -2.27 -12.93
CA ASN A 72 4.11 -2.20 -13.00
C ASN A 72 4.78 -2.94 -11.84
N VAL A 73 4.16 -2.92 -10.65
CA VAL A 73 4.61 -3.72 -9.50
C VAL A 73 4.49 -5.20 -9.79
N ILE A 74 3.38 -5.65 -10.40
CA ILE A 74 3.24 -7.05 -10.84
C ILE A 74 4.33 -7.40 -11.86
N ASN A 75 4.58 -6.55 -12.85
CA ASN A 75 5.67 -6.74 -13.80
C ASN A 75 7.05 -6.78 -13.11
N ALA A 76 7.27 -5.97 -12.07
CA ALA A 76 8.50 -6.01 -11.30
C ALA A 76 8.66 -7.36 -10.57
N ILE A 77 7.60 -7.85 -9.93
CA ILE A 77 7.59 -9.15 -9.24
C ILE A 77 7.82 -10.30 -10.24
N ASP A 78 7.11 -10.32 -11.37
CA ASP A 78 7.24 -11.35 -12.42
C ASP A 78 8.64 -11.40 -13.03
N LYS A 79 9.38 -10.29 -12.95
CA LYS A 79 10.77 -10.16 -13.41
C LYS A 79 11.77 -10.20 -12.25
N GLU A 80 11.35 -10.59 -11.06
CA GLU A 80 12.19 -10.66 -9.85
C GLU A 80 12.99 -9.37 -9.59
N PHE A 81 12.39 -8.21 -9.90
CA PHE A 81 13.03 -6.89 -9.80
C PHE A 81 14.36 -6.79 -10.56
N SER A 82 14.50 -7.51 -11.68
CA SER A 82 15.70 -7.44 -12.54
C SER A 82 16.05 -5.99 -12.87
N ASP A 83 17.31 -5.60 -12.73
CA ASP A 83 17.81 -4.24 -13.03
C ASP A 83 17.06 -3.11 -12.30
N PHE A 84 16.35 -3.42 -11.21
CA PHE A 84 15.70 -2.42 -10.37
C PHE A 84 16.77 -1.57 -9.68
N MET A 85 16.52 -0.26 -9.56
CA MET A 85 17.41 0.70 -8.92
C MET A 85 18.82 0.75 -9.55
N LEU A 86 18.98 0.42 -10.83
CA LEU A 86 20.24 0.74 -11.53
C LEU A 86 20.39 2.25 -11.70
N LEU A 87 21.61 2.76 -11.48
CA LEU A 87 21.91 4.19 -11.60
C LEU A 87 21.46 4.78 -12.95
N ASP A 88 21.68 4.04 -14.04
CA ASP A 88 21.29 4.45 -15.39
C ASP A 88 19.77 4.46 -15.63
N ASN A 89 19.01 3.78 -14.78
CA ASN A 89 17.55 3.73 -14.82
C ASN A 89 16.90 4.71 -13.83
N LEU A 90 17.67 5.59 -13.18
CA LEU A 90 17.13 6.58 -12.24
C LEU A 90 17.10 7.97 -12.87
N SER A 91 15.92 8.57 -12.90
CA SER A 91 15.70 9.92 -13.42
C SER A 91 15.23 10.88 -12.33
N GLN A 92 15.87 12.06 -12.25
CA GLN A 92 15.43 13.16 -11.39
C GLN A 92 14.43 14.04 -12.15
N SER A 93 13.34 14.44 -11.49
CA SER A 93 12.37 15.36 -12.09
C SER A 93 12.95 16.77 -12.22
N ILE A 94 12.80 17.37 -13.40
CA ILE A 94 13.19 18.76 -13.67
C ILE A 94 12.26 19.78 -12.98
N GLN A 95 11.03 19.37 -12.66
CA GLN A 95 10.02 20.25 -12.04
C GLN A 95 10.12 20.21 -10.52
N ASN A 96 10.41 19.04 -9.95
CA ASN A 96 10.69 18.90 -8.53
C ASN A 96 11.94 18.03 -8.33
N ARG A 97 13.04 18.66 -7.92
CA ARG A 97 14.33 18.00 -7.75
C ARG A 97 14.37 16.99 -6.60
N GLU A 98 13.42 17.04 -5.67
CA GLU A 98 13.29 16.05 -4.60
C GLU A 98 12.69 14.73 -5.13
N HIS A 99 12.09 14.74 -6.32
CA HIS A 99 11.43 13.55 -6.88
C HIS A 99 12.34 12.81 -7.85
N TYR A 100 12.49 11.52 -7.60
CA TYR A 100 13.20 10.59 -8.46
C TYR A 100 12.26 9.48 -8.94
N ARG A 101 12.62 8.86 -10.05
CA ARG A 101 11.88 7.74 -10.62
C ARG A 101 12.85 6.68 -11.09
N GLU A 102 12.56 5.43 -10.74
CA GLU A 102 13.14 4.26 -11.41
C GLU A 102 12.32 4.01 -12.69
N ASP A 103 12.99 4.10 -13.84
CA ASP A 103 12.36 4.20 -15.15
C ASP A 103 11.86 2.85 -15.69
N LYS A 104 12.46 1.72 -15.30
CA LYS A 104 12.10 0.39 -15.82
C LYS A 104 10.72 -0.06 -15.37
N TYR A 105 10.41 0.13 -14.08
CA TYR A 105 9.13 -0.22 -13.47
C TYR A 105 8.30 1.01 -13.10
N GLN A 106 8.83 2.22 -13.37
CA GLN A 106 8.15 3.49 -13.10
C GLN A 106 7.70 3.59 -11.63
N ILE A 107 8.63 3.30 -10.72
CA ILE A 107 8.44 3.47 -9.28
C ILE A 107 9.00 4.84 -8.90
N TYR A 108 8.22 5.63 -8.16
CA TYR A 108 8.56 7.01 -7.85
C TYR A 108 8.95 7.17 -6.38
N PHE A 109 10.05 7.87 -6.16
CA PHE A 109 10.65 8.17 -4.87
C PHE A 109 10.50 9.66 -4.61
N PHE A 110 9.87 10.01 -3.49
CA PHE A 110 9.55 11.40 -3.14
C PHE A 110 10.41 11.92 -1.98
N HIS A 111 11.02 11.02 -1.20
CA HIS A 111 11.67 11.35 0.07
C HIS A 111 13.04 10.70 0.23
N ASP A 112 13.42 9.82 -0.70
CA ASP A 112 14.59 8.96 -0.57
C ASP A 112 15.89 9.64 -1.02
N PHE A 113 15.80 10.74 -1.77
CA PHE A 113 16.95 11.41 -2.38
C PHE A 113 16.99 12.90 -2.02
N ASP A 114 18.22 13.42 -1.89
CA ASP A 114 18.48 14.84 -1.73
C ASP A 114 18.48 15.55 -3.10
N ALA A 115 17.71 16.64 -3.20
CA ALA A 115 17.56 17.44 -4.41
C ALA A 115 18.83 18.17 -4.89
N TYR A 116 19.77 18.42 -3.97
CA TYR A 116 20.93 19.29 -4.19
C TYR A 116 22.26 18.51 -4.18
N HIS A 117 22.23 17.20 -3.93
CA HIS A 117 23.38 16.33 -4.04
C HIS A 117 23.35 15.52 -5.35
N PRO A 118 24.48 15.34 -6.06
CA PRO A 118 24.49 14.52 -7.27
C PRO A 118 24.08 13.08 -6.99
N LEU A 119 23.23 12.51 -7.86
CA LEU A 119 22.73 11.14 -7.70
C LEU A 119 23.84 10.12 -7.50
N ALA A 120 24.91 10.17 -8.30
CA ALA A 120 26.03 9.23 -8.20
C ALA A 120 26.76 9.25 -6.84
N VAL A 121 26.65 10.34 -6.06
CA VAL A 121 27.27 10.45 -4.74
C VAL A 121 26.39 9.83 -3.65
N GLN A 122 25.07 10.00 -3.77
CA GLN A 122 24.09 9.49 -2.79
C GLN A 122 23.55 8.10 -3.16
N TYR A 123 23.88 7.59 -4.35
CA TYR A 123 23.34 6.33 -4.87
C TYR A 123 23.62 5.15 -3.94
N ASP A 124 24.85 5.00 -3.47
CA ASP A 124 25.23 3.88 -2.59
C ASP A 124 24.48 3.95 -1.25
N ASP A 125 24.30 5.15 -0.70
CA ASP A 125 23.53 5.36 0.54
C ASP A 125 22.06 4.93 0.34
N VAL A 126 21.41 5.37 -0.74
CA VAL A 126 20.00 5.00 -0.99
C VAL A 126 19.85 3.52 -1.30
N ASN A 127 20.78 2.96 -2.09
CA ASN A 127 20.74 1.56 -2.50
C ASN A 127 21.07 0.59 -1.35
N THR A 128 21.76 1.05 -0.30
CA THR A 128 22.05 0.24 0.90
C THR A 128 20.98 0.38 2.00
N VAL A 129 20.33 1.55 2.12
CA VAL A 129 19.28 1.82 3.13
C VAL A 129 17.98 1.03 2.88
N GLY A 130 17.76 0.54 1.65
CA GLY A 130 16.71 -0.45 1.35
C GLY A 130 16.79 -1.75 2.16
N SER A 131 17.89 -2.00 2.88
CA SER A 131 18.10 -3.19 3.74
C SER A 131 18.02 -2.93 5.24
N GLY A 132 17.79 -1.70 5.71
CA GLY A 132 17.55 -1.44 7.12
C GLY A 132 17.98 -0.07 7.61
N THR A 133 17.28 0.39 8.65
CA THR A 133 17.51 1.58 9.48
C THR A 133 17.14 2.95 8.88
N GLN A 134 15.93 3.39 9.25
CA GLN A 134 15.58 4.80 9.43
C GLN A 134 16.65 5.50 10.29
N LYS A 135 17.22 6.61 9.82
CA LYS A 135 17.87 7.57 10.71
C LYS A 135 16.79 8.32 11.49
N LEU A 136 16.94 8.30 12.81
CA LEU A 136 16.22 9.12 13.79
C LEU A 136 16.36 10.61 13.51
#